data_AF-A0A841GSJ9-F1
#
_entry.id   AF-A0A841GSJ9-F1
#
_cell.length_a   1.000
_cell.length_b   1.000
_cell.length_c   1.000
_cell.angle_alpha   90.00
_cell.angle_beta   90.00
_cell.angle_gamma   90.00
#
_symmetry.space_group_name_H-M   'P 1'
#
loop_
_entity.id
_entity.type
_entity.pdbx_description
1 polymer ?
#
loop_
_entity_poly.entity_id
_entity_poly.type
_entity_poly.pdbx_seq_one_letter_code
_entity_poly.pdbx_strand_id
1 'polypeptide(L)'
;MKDMIKTGLILMVYTLVAGLILGFIYTSTQAAIKEAELKNTIDAVKFVLTENGNLLVKEKVIKEAVLEGSKEEEKEIFKKGTSAVLTPVLNFHTERGKVYVLKGYGIGYGGKVVTIASFLVNNKKIDLLSIRVIEYSQETPGLGAKIAEETSQKRFYPIPYEGLKNGVKVDKDAGKSNLSPEEAKKIGVVKISDVMTGATITPRAVASTIDTMFKYLQKEVQ
;
A
#
# COMPACT_ATOMS: atom_id res chain seq x y z
N MET A 1 29.24 -29.52 -35.61
CA MET A 1 30.05 -28.55 -34.82
C MET A 1 30.00 -27.13 -35.38
N LYS A 2 30.35 -26.88 -36.65
CA LYS A 2 30.28 -25.53 -37.25
C LYS A 2 28.90 -24.88 -37.16
N ASP A 3 27.84 -25.62 -37.43
CA ASP A 3 26.47 -25.08 -37.36
C ASP A 3 26.03 -24.77 -35.93
N MET A 4 26.48 -25.57 -34.95
CA MET A 4 26.22 -25.31 -33.54
C MET A 4 26.93 -24.03 -33.07
N ILE A 5 28.18 -23.81 -33.48
CA ILE A 5 28.95 -22.59 -33.17
C ILE A 5 28.30 -21.38 -33.86
N LYS A 6 27.90 -21.50 -35.12
CA LYS A 6 27.22 -20.43 -35.86
C LYS A 6 25.91 -20.02 -35.20
N THR A 7 25.07 -20.98 -34.82
CA THR A 7 23.82 -20.72 -34.11
C THR A 7 24.05 -20.07 -32.75
N GLY A 8 25.05 -20.56 -31.99
CA GLY A 8 25.43 -19.96 -30.70
C GLY A 8 25.88 -18.50 -30.85
N LEU A 9 26.67 -18.19 -31.88
CA LEU A 9 27.14 -16.83 -32.13
C LEU A 9 26.01 -15.89 -32.56
N ILE A 10 25.08 -16.38 -33.38
CA ILE A 10 23.88 -15.62 -33.78
C ILE A 10 23.02 -15.29 -32.55
N LEU A 11 22.77 -16.27 -31.67
CA LEU A 11 22.03 -16.04 -30.42
C LEU A 11 22.77 -15.05 -29.50
N MET A 12 24.09 -15.16 -29.38
CA MET A 12 24.90 -14.22 -28.61
C MET A 12 24.70 -12.79 -29.12
N VAL A 13 24.78 -12.55 -30.43
CA VAL A 13 24.57 -11.22 -31.02
C VAL A 13 23.16 -10.71 -30.72
N TYR A 14 22.13 -11.54 -30.87
CA TYR A 14 20.76 -11.13 -30.54
C TYR A 14 20.60 -10.76 -29.06
N THR A 15 21.13 -11.57 -28.14
CA THR A 15 21.06 -11.27 -26.70
C THR A 15 21.84 -10.02 -26.33
N LEU A 16 22.99 -9.78 -26.98
CA LEU A 16 23.79 -8.57 -26.77
C LEU A 16 23.02 -7.32 -27.22
N VAL A 17 22.47 -7.35 -28.43
CA VAL A 17 21.68 -6.22 -28.97
C VAL A 17 20.44 -5.96 -28.11
N ALA A 18 19.71 -7.00 -27.71
CA ALA A 18 18.55 -6.87 -26.84
C ALA A 18 18.92 -6.30 -25.45
N GLY A 19 20.03 -6.77 -24.86
CA GLY A 19 20.52 -6.27 -23.58
C GLY A 19 20.95 -4.80 -23.62
N LEU A 20 21.62 -4.38 -24.70
CA LEU A 20 22.01 -2.98 -24.90
C LEU A 20 20.79 -2.06 -25.05
N ILE A 21 19.81 -2.47 -25.85
CA ILE A 21 18.56 -1.71 -26.04
C ILE A 21 17.81 -1.60 -24.71
N LEU A 22 17.66 -2.71 -23.98
CA LEU A 22 16.96 -2.71 -22.69
C LEU A 22 17.68 -1.86 -21.65
N GLY A 23 19.00 -1.95 -21.56
CA GLY A 23 19.82 -1.13 -20.66
C GLY A 23 19.69 0.36 -20.95
N PHE A 24 19.74 0.75 -22.23
CA PHE A 24 19.55 2.15 -22.64
C PHE A 24 18.15 2.66 -22.26
N ILE A 25 17.10 1.91 -22.58
CA ILE A 25 15.72 2.30 -22.23
C ILE A 25 15.55 2.42 -20.72
N TYR A 26 16.07 1.46 -19.95
CA TYR A 26 15.99 1.49 -18.49
C TYR A 26 16.67 2.73 -17.90
N THR A 27 17.92 3.00 -18.28
CA THR A 27 18.67 4.15 -17.77
C THR A 27 18.03 5.49 -18.14
N SER A 28 17.45 5.61 -19.34
CA SER A 28 16.76 6.83 -19.77
C SER A 28 15.41 7.05 -19.05
N THR A 29 14.73 5.98 -18.62
CA THR A 29 13.38 6.06 -18.03
C THR A 29 13.39 6.04 -16.51
N GLN A 30 14.44 5.52 -15.88
CA GLN A 30 14.52 5.35 -14.42
C GLN A 30 14.31 6.66 -13.64
N ALA A 31 14.85 7.78 -14.13
CA ALA A 31 14.69 9.09 -13.48
C ALA A 31 13.21 9.54 -13.48
N ALA A 32 12.54 9.42 -14.63
CA ALA A 32 11.13 9.78 -14.77
C ALA A 32 10.22 8.87 -13.93
N ILE A 33 10.55 7.58 -13.82
CA ILE A 33 9.83 6.63 -12.96
C ILE A 33 9.95 7.05 -11.50
N LYS A 34 11.16 7.35 -11.01
CA LYS A 34 11.38 7.80 -9.62
C LYS A 34 10.63 9.08 -9.30
N GLU A 35 10.62 10.05 -10.22
CA GLU A 35 9.88 11.30 -10.02
C GLU A 35 8.36 11.05 -9.96
N ALA A 36 7.83 10.18 -10.83
CA ALA A 36 6.42 9.80 -10.82
C ALA A 36 6.03 9.06 -9.54
N GLU A 37 6.87 8.13 -9.07
CA GLU A 37 6.67 7.40 -7.80
C GLU A 37 6.70 8.33 -6.59
N LEU A 38 7.64 9.28 -6.55
CA LEU A 38 7.72 10.29 -5.49
C LEU A 38 6.46 11.17 -5.48
N LYS A 39 6.03 11.64 -6.64
CA LYS A 39 4.80 12.45 -6.77
C LYS A 39 3.57 11.66 -6.31
N ASN A 40 3.41 10.43 -6.78
CA ASN A 40 2.31 9.55 -6.39
C ASN A 40 2.30 9.29 -4.87
N THR A 41 3.48 9.11 -4.27
CA THR A 41 3.64 8.94 -2.82
C THR A 41 3.23 10.21 -2.07
N ILE A 42 3.66 11.40 -2.51
CA ILE A 42 3.26 12.68 -1.91
C ILE A 42 1.74 12.85 -1.97
N ASP A 43 1.12 12.60 -3.12
CA ASP A 43 -0.33 12.75 -3.30
C ASP A 43 -1.11 11.72 -2.46
N ALA A 44 -0.60 10.50 -2.32
CA ALA A 44 -1.17 9.49 -1.44
C ALA A 44 -1.05 9.86 0.04
N VAL A 45 0.12 10.36 0.49
CA VAL A 45 0.33 10.82 1.87
C VAL A 45 -0.59 12.01 2.20
N LYS A 46 -0.72 12.98 1.28
CA LYS A 46 -1.69 14.07 1.41
C LYS A 46 -3.11 13.55 1.55
N PHE A 47 -3.50 12.59 0.71
CA PHE A 47 -4.83 12.01 0.76
C PHE A 47 -5.12 11.35 2.11
N VAL A 48 -4.21 10.53 2.63
CA VAL A 48 -4.43 9.86 3.91
C VAL A 48 -4.37 10.81 5.11
N LEU A 49 -3.75 11.99 4.96
CA LEU A 49 -3.73 13.06 5.96
C LEU A 49 -4.86 14.09 5.77
N THR A 50 -5.78 13.87 4.83
CA THR A 50 -6.94 14.73 4.63
C THR A 50 -8.16 14.14 5.36
N GLU A 51 -8.76 14.92 6.24
CA GLU A 51 -9.96 14.57 6.99
C GLU A 51 -11.04 15.63 6.75
N ASN A 52 -12.24 15.21 6.35
CA ASN A 52 -13.37 16.11 6.04
C ASN A 52 -13.01 17.24 5.05
N GLY A 53 -12.09 16.97 4.10
CA GLY A 53 -11.64 17.94 3.11
C GLY A 53 -10.53 18.89 3.58
N ASN A 54 -10.12 18.82 4.85
CA ASN A 54 -9.05 19.64 5.41
C ASN A 54 -7.79 18.79 5.66
N LEU A 55 -6.63 19.32 5.28
CA LEU A 55 -5.36 18.68 5.62
C LEU A 55 -5.06 18.82 7.11
N LEU A 56 -4.72 17.70 7.76
CA LEU A 56 -4.29 17.66 9.17
C LEU A 56 -2.89 18.26 9.36
N VAL A 57 -2.09 18.31 8.30
CA VAL A 57 -0.69 18.78 8.31
C VAL A 57 -0.48 19.68 7.09
N LYS A 58 0.28 20.77 7.25
CA LYS A 58 0.59 21.68 6.14
C LYS A 58 1.27 20.93 4.99
N GLU A 59 0.83 21.19 3.76
CA GLU A 59 1.35 20.52 2.56
C GLU A 59 2.88 20.59 2.41
N LYS A 60 3.49 21.73 2.76
CA LYS A 60 4.95 21.91 2.70
C LYS A 60 5.68 20.90 3.58
N VAL A 61 5.19 20.67 4.80
CA VAL A 61 5.77 19.73 5.77
C VAL A 61 5.65 18.30 5.27
N ILE A 62 4.52 17.95 4.64
CA ILE A 62 4.32 16.63 4.03
C ILE A 62 5.34 16.40 2.91
N LYS A 63 5.49 17.37 1.99
CA LYS A 63 6.43 17.27 0.88
C LYS A 63 7.87 17.09 1.36
N GLU A 64 8.29 17.89 2.34
CA GLU A 64 9.64 17.81 2.91
C GLU A 64 9.89 16.45 3.57
N ALA A 65 8.94 15.96 4.38
CA ALA A 65 9.06 14.67 5.05
C ALA A 65 9.11 13.48 4.07
N VAL A 66 8.28 13.50 3.01
CA VAL A 66 8.31 12.45 1.98
C VAL A 66 9.61 12.53 1.16
N LEU A 67 10.07 13.73 0.83
CA LEU A 67 11.32 13.92 0.08
C LEU A 67 12.53 13.43 0.88
N GLU A 68 12.61 13.79 2.16
CA GLU A 68 13.65 13.32 3.06
C GLU A 68 13.62 11.79 3.20
N GLY A 69 12.44 11.24 3.47
CA GLY A 69 12.24 9.81 3.56
C GLY A 69 12.53 9.03 2.27
N SER A 70 12.35 9.65 1.10
CA SER A 70 12.68 9.03 -0.20
C SER A 70 14.18 8.90 -0.47
N LYS A 71 15.03 9.58 0.32
CA LYS A 71 16.49 9.41 0.27
C LYS A 71 16.94 8.16 1.00
N GLU A 72 16.13 7.64 1.91
CA GLU A 72 16.38 6.38 2.59
C GLU A 72 16.03 5.22 1.67
N GLU A 73 16.81 4.14 1.77
CA GLU A 73 16.53 2.92 1.04
C GLU A 73 15.29 2.24 1.64
N GLU A 74 14.32 1.89 0.78
CA GLU A 74 13.10 1.20 1.18
C GLU A 74 13.41 -0.23 1.64
N LYS A 75 13.10 -0.54 2.91
CA LYS A 75 13.39 -1.81 3.57
C LYS A 75 12.18 -2.35 4.30
N GLU A 76 12.03 -3.68 4.32
CA GLU A 76 11.04 -4.36 5.16
C GLU A 76 11.46 -4.27 6.63
N ILE A 77 10.75 -3.47 7.44
CA ILE A 77 11.02 -3.28 8.87
C ILE A 77 10.19 -4.19 9.76
N PHE A 78 9.04 -4.65 9.24
CA PHE A 78 8.15 -5.55 9.97
C PHE A 78 7.41 -6.43 8.99
N LYS A 79 7.37 -7.73 9.25
CA LYS A 79 6.73 -8.71 8.36
C LYS A 79 5.82 -9.64 9.13
N LYS A 80 4.66 -9.92 8.56
CA LYS A 80 3.69 -10.86 9.09
C LYS A 80 3.01 -11.62 7.95
N GLY A 81 3.32 -12.92 7.85
CA GLY A 81 2.80 -13.76 6.78
C GLY A 81 3.18 -13.21 5.41
N THR A 82 2.18 -12.88 4.60
CA THR A 82 2.33 -12.33 3.24
C THR A 82 2.27 -10.79 3.19
N SER A 83 2.38 -10.10 4.33
CA SER A 83 2.38 -8.64 4.40
C SER A 83 3.60 -8.09 5.13
N ALA A 84 4.03 -6.89 4.75
CA ALA A 84 5.15 -6.19 5.38
C ALA A 84 4.93 -4.67 5.45
N VAL A 85 5.58 -4.04 6.43
CA VAL A 85 5.73 -2.58 6.58
C VAL A 85 7.10 -2.17 6.05
N LEU A 86 7.16 -1.03 5.39
CA LEU A 86 8.33 -0.50 4.71
C LEU A 86 8.82 0.79 5.38
N THR A 87 10.12 1.07 5.28
CA THR A 87 10.67 2.42 5.53
C THR A 87 10.33 3.37 4.38
N PRO A 88 10.28 4.69 4.62
CA PRO A 88 10.31 5.37 5.92
C PRO A 88 8.94 5.39 6.60
N VAL A 89 8.93 5.48 7.93
CA VAL A 89 7.71 5.73 8.71
C VAL A 89 7.61 7.21 9.02
N LEU A 90 6.63 7.89 8.41
CA LEU A 90 6.44 9.32 8.62
C LEU A 90 5.59 9.54 9.87
N ASN A 91 5.91 10.55 10.65
CA ASN A 91 5.14 10.91 11.83
C ASN A 91 4.97 12.41 11.96
N PHE A 92 3.77 12.82 12.36
CA PHE A 92 3.35 14.22 12.42
C PHE A 92 2.62 14.48 13.73
N HIS A 93 2.77 15.68 14.28
CA HIS A 93 1.99 16.13 15.43
C HIS A 93 0.79 16.95 14.95
N THR A 94 -0.39 16.63 15.47
CA THR A 94 -1.65 17.34 15.19
C THR A 94 -2.33 17.68 16.51
N GLU A 95 -3.36 18.52 16.48
CA GLU A 95 -4.14 18.88 17.68
C GLU A 95 -4.80 17.67 18.35
N ARG A 96 -5.08 16.59 17.58
CA ARG A 96 -5.74 15.37 18.07
C ARG A 96 -4.78 14.33 18.65
N GLY A 97 -3.48 14.49 18.44
CA GLY A 97 -2.44 13.52 18.78
C GLY A 97 -1.41 13.32 17.68
N LYS A 98 -0.60 12.27 17.81
CA LYS A 98 0.45 11.95 16.86
C LYS A 98 -0.10 11.09 15.73
N VAL A 99 0.09 11.50 14.48
CA VAL A 99 -0.34 10.75 13.30
C VAL A 99 0.88 10.07 12.67
N TYR A 100 0.79 8.77 12.45
CA TYR A 100 1.80 7.99 11.74
C TYR A 100 1.28 7.65 10.34
N VAL A 101 2.13 7.82 9.33
CA VAL A 101 1.84 7.39 7.96
C VAL A 101 2.84 6.30 7.59
N LEU A 102 2.33 5.12 7.28
CA LEU A 102 3.13 3.95 6.95
C LEU A 102 2.88 3.53 5.51
N LYS A 103 3.96 3.13 4.84
CA LYS A 103 3.92 2.39 3.58
C LYS A 103 4.08 0.90 3.88
N GLY A 104 3.35 0.05 3.17
CA GLY A 104 3.46 -1.39 3.32
C GLY A 104 2.83 -2.11 2.16
N TYR A 105 3.03 -3.42 2.08
CA TYR A 105 2.47 -4.23 1.02
C TYR A 105 1.89 -5.52 1.56
N GLY A 106 0.96 -6.10 0.79
CA GLY A 106 0.47 -7.46 0.93
C GLY A 106 0.57 -8.19 -0.38
N ILE A 107 0.78 -9.51 -0.37
CA ILE A 107 0.76 -10.31 -1.60
C ILE A 107 -0.71 -10.51 -2.04
N GLY A 108 -1.07 -9.87 -3.13
CA GLY A 108 -2.33 -10.04 -3.88
C GLY A 108 -2.27 -11.25 -4.83
N TYR A 109 -3.13 -11.24 -5.84
CA TYR A 109 -3.19 -12.35 -6.81
C TYR A 109 -2.03 -12.27 -7.82
N GLY A 110 -1.74 -11.07 -8.33
CA GLY A 110 -0.72 -10.84 -9.36
C GLY A 110 0.63 -10.37 -8.81
N GLY A 111 0.70 -9.96 -7.54
CA GLY A 111 1.94 -9.52 -6.94
C GLY A 111 1.74 -8.70 -5.66
N LYS A 112 2.73 -7.86 -5.35
CA LYS A 112 2.64 -6.94 -4.21
C LYS A 112 1.58 -5.86 -4.47
N VAL A 113 0.69 -5.65 -3.51
CA VAL A 113 -0.26 -4.55 -3.47
C VAL A 113 0.20 -3.57 -2.41
N VAL A 114 0.68 -2.40 -2.83
CA VAL A 114 1.27 -1.38 -1.93
C VAL A 114 0.20 -0.41 -1.47
N THR A 115 0.10 -0.28 -0.15
CA THR A 115 -0.85 0.59 0.55
C THR A 115 -0.10 1.57 1.43
N ILE A 116 -0.53 2.83 1.39
CA ILE A 116 -0.16 3.86 2.36
C ILE A 116 -1.36 4.05 3.30
N ALA A 117 -1.12 4.09 4.61
CA ALA A 117 -2.17 4.24 5.61
C ALA A 117 -1.75 5.25 6.68
N SER A 118 -2.71 6.04 7.16
CA SER A 118 -2.52 6.97 8.28
C SER A 118 -3.23 6.48 9.54
N PHE A 119 -2.52 6.53 10.66
CA PHE A 119 -3.01 6.12 11.96
C PHE A 119 -2.89 7.27 12.96
N LEU A 120 -3.97 7.60 13.64
CA LEU A 120 -3.97 8.53 14.76
C LEU A 120 -3.65 7.77 16.04
N VAL A 121 -2.66 8.24 16.79
CA VAL A 121 -2.29 7.69 18.08
C VAL A 121 -2.53 8.71 19.17
N ASN A 122 -3.43 8.38 20.08
CA ASN A 122 -3.79 9.20 21.24
C ASN A 122 -4.04 8.29 22.45
N ASN A 123 -3.37 8.57 23.58
CA ASN A 123 -3.53 7.82 24.84
C ASN A 123 -3.42 6.29 24.65
N LYS A 124 -2.43 5.83 23.89
CA LYS A 124 -2.19 4.41 23.53
C LYS A 124 -3.31 3.74 22.71
N LYS A 125 -4.31 4.49 22.25
CA LYS A 125 -5.29 4.05 21.24
C LYS A 125 -4.77 4.42 19.86
N ILE A 126 -4.89 3.49 18.93
CA ILE A 126 -4.44 3.63 17.55
C ILE A 126 -5.66 3.45 16.66
N ASP A 127 -6.09 4.51 15.98
CA ASP A 127 -7.23 4.50 15.06
C ASP A 127 -6.71 4.66 13.63
N LEU A 128 -7.26 3.88 12.68
CA LEU A 128 -6.97 4.05 11.26
C LEU A 128 -7.83 5.18 10.71
N LEU A 129 -7.21 6.24 10.20
CA LEU A 129 -7.91 7.39 9.62
C LEU A 129 -8.28 7.12 8.16
N SER A 130 -7.28 6.79 7.33
CA SER A 130 -7.45 6.65 5.89
C SER A 130 -6.40 5.72 5.27
N ILE A 131 -6.72 5.17 4.11
CA ILE A 131 -5.77 4.41 3.28
C ILE A 131 -5.77 4.93 1.83
N ARG A 132 -4.64 4.71 1.16
CA ARG A 132 -4.50 4.85 -0.28
C ARG A 132 -3.68 3.68 -0.84
N VAL A 133 -4.27 2.91 -1.73
CA VAL A 133 -3.56 1.89 -2.52
C VAL A 133 -2.90 2.56 -3.71
N ILE A 134 -1.58 2.42 -3.84
CA ILE A 134 -0.77 3.14 -4.84
C ILE A 134 -0.12 2.24 -5.90
N GLU A 135 0.07 0.94 -5.59
CA GLU A 135 0.59 -0.03 -6.55
C GLU A 135 -0.29 -1.27 -6.53
N TYR A 136 -0.87 -1.59 -7.68
CA TYR A 136 -1.81 -2.69 -7.88
C TYR A 136 -1.87 -3.13 -9.36
N SER A 137 -0.95 -2.65 -10.21
CA SER A 137 -1.00 -2.82 -11.67
C SER A 137 -0.82 -4.28 -12.11
N GLN A 138 -0.31 -5.12 -11.23
CA GLN A 138 -0.14 -6.55 -11.45
C GLN A 138 -1.45 -7.33 -11.25
N GLU A 139 -2.45 -6.71 -10.63
CA GLU A 139 -3.76 -7.32 -10.41
C GLU A 139 -4.59 -7.35 -11.69
N THR A 140 -5.55 -8.29 -11.76
CA THR A 140 -6.38 -8.47 -12.96
C THR A 140 -7.27 -7.24 -13.19
N PRO A 141 -7.18 -6.58 -14.36
CA PRO A 141 -8.05 -5.45 -14.71
C PRO A 141 -9.54 -5.81 -14.62
N GLY A 142 -10.34 -4.90 -14.04
CA GLY A 142 -11.79 -5.12 -13.85
C GLY A 142 -12.17 -6.08 -12.71
N LEU A 143 -11.21 -6.80 -12.12
CA LEU A 143 -11.41 -7.63 -10.93
C LEU A 143 -10.62 -7.08 -9.73
N GLY A 144 -9.34 -7.45 -9.60
CA GLY A 144 -8.50 -7.05 -8.48
C GLY A 144 -8.14 -5.56 -8.53
N ALA A 145 -7.96 -5.01 -9.73
CA ALA A 145 -7.65 -3.60 -9.93
C ALA A 145 -8.76 -2.64 -9.45
N LYS A 146 -9.98 -3.14 -9.22
CA LYS A 146 -11.07 -2.36 -8.58
C LYS A 146 -10.72 -1.90 -7.17
N ILE A 147 -9.68 -2.46 -6.55
CA ILE A 147 -9.18 -1.99 -5.27
C ILE A 147 -8.71 -0.53 -5.32
N ALA A 148 -8.38 -0.02 -6.50
CA ALA A 148 -7.98 1.36 -6.71
C ALA A 148 -9.16 2.35 -6.69
N GLU A 149 -10.38 1.88 -6.92
CA GLU A 149 -11.57 2.71 -6.93
C GLU A 149 -11.89 3.26 -5.54
N GLU A 150 -12.38 4.49 -5.47
CA GLU A 150 -12.71 5.14 -4.20
C GLU A 150 -13.80 4.39 -3.42
N THR A 151 -14.77 3.82 -4.13
CA THR A 151 -15.85 2.98 -3.57
C THR A 151 -15.29 1.78 -2.80
N SER A 152 -14.27 1.11 -3.35
CA SER A 152 -13.58 -0.01 -2.73
C SER A 152 -12.71 0.44 -1.55
N GLN A 153 -11.87 1.45 -1.74
CA GLN A 153 -10.94 1.91 -0.70
C GLN A 153 -11.68 2.45 0.52
N LYS A 154 -12.79 3.18 0.33
CA LYS A 154 -13.67 3.65 1.42
C LYS A 154 -14.20 2.54 2.31
N ARG A 155 -14.21 1.28 1.88
CA ARG A 155 -14.61 0.15 2.74
C ARG A 155 -13.58 -0.13 3.84
N PHE A 156 -12.32 0.23 3.63
CA PHE A 156 -11.20 -0.07 4.53
C PHE A 156 -10.91 1.01 5.57
N TYR A 157 -11.56 2.18 5.50
CA TYR A 157 -11.31 3.27 6.46
C TYR A 157 -12.55 4.15 6.69
N PRO A 158 -12.64 4.87 7.83
CA PRO A 158 -11.80 4.72 9.02
C PRO A 158 -12.13 3.41 9.76
N ILE A 159 -11.16 2.87 10.51
CA ILE A 159 -11.38 1.71 11.40
C ILE A 159 -10.95 2.13 12.82
N PRO A 160 -11.87 2.09 13.80
CA PRO A 160 -11.54 2.47 15.17
C PRO A 160 -10.64 1.41 15.83
N TYR A 161 -9.98 1.81 16.92
CA TYR A 161 -9.06 0.97 17.70
C TYR A 161 -9.66 -0.40 18.05
N GLU A 162 -10.91 -0.46 18.52
CA GLU A 162 -11.57 -1.73 18.88
C GLU A 162 -11.72 -2.67 17.67
N GLY A 163 -11.93 -2.12 16.47
CA GLY A 163 -11.97 -2.89 15.24
C GLY A 163 -10.59 -3.43 14.86
N LEU A 164 -9.56 -2.58 14.95
CA LEU A 164 -8.18 -2.97 14.64
C LEU A 164 -7.66 -4.07 15.59
N LYS A 165 -8.00 -4.03 16.87
CA LYS A 165 -7.62 -5.05 17.86
C LYS A 165 -8.13 -6.45 17.53
N ASN A 166 -9.29 -6.56 16.89
CA ASN A 166 -9.87 -7.84 16.49
C ASN A 166 -9.16 -8.46 15.26
N GLY A 167 -8.28 -7.68 14.63
CA GLY A 167 -7.61 -8.02 13.39
C GLY A 167 -8.49 -7.74 12.17
N VAL A 168 -7.94 -7.02 11.20
CA VAL A 168 -8.68 -6.60 10.01
C VAL A 168 -8.88 -7.77 9.05
N LYS A 169 -10.13 -8.06 8.70
CA LYS A 169 -10.51 -9.15 7.78
C LYS A 169 -11.59 -8.71 6.82
N VAL A 170 -11.67 -9.35 5.65
CA VAL A 170 -12.78 -9.12 4.71
C VAL A 170 -14.04 -9.87 5.15
N ASP A 171 -15.21 -9.38 4.76
CA ASP A 171 -16.51 -9.89 5.17
C ASP A 171 -16.75 -11.38 4.86
N LYS A 172 -16.23 -11.88 3.74
CA LYS A 172 -16.26 -13.31 3.41
C LYS A 172 -15.50 -14.18 4.41
N ASP A 173 -14.36 -13.69 4.91
CA ASP A 173 -13.53 -14.44 5.86
C ASP A 173 -14.05 -14.34 7.29
N ALA A 174 -14.77 -13.26 7.58
CA ALA A 174 -15.41 -13.05 8.87
C ALA A 174 -16.79 -13.72 8.98
N GLY A 175 -17.36 -14.22 7.88
CA GLY A 175 -18.73 -14.75 7.84
C GLY A 175 -19.81 -13.70 8.18
N LYS A 176 -19.52 -12.41 7.95
CA LYS A 176 -20.34 -11.26 8.37
C LYS A 176 -20.76 -10.37 7.20
N SER A 177 -21.27 -10.97 6.13
CA SER A 177 -21.74 -10.26 4.93
C SER A 177 -22.97 -9.37 5.15
N ASN A 178 -23.74 -9.62 6.21
CA ASN A 178 -25.05 -8.99 6.43
C ASN A 178 -24.97 -7.61 7.10
N LEU A 179 -23.82 -7.24 7.66
CA LEU A 179 -23.65 -5.95 8.33
C LEU A 179 -23.55 -4.79 7.33
N SER A 180 -23.89 -3.58 7.73
CA SER A 180 -23.52 -2.40 6.95
C SER A 180 -21.99 -2.22 6.97
N PRO A 181 -21.40 -1.54 5.95
CA PRO A 181 -19.96 -1.24 5.92
C PRO A 181 -19.45 -0.53 7.18
N GLU A 182 -20.25 0.39 7.72
CA GLU A 182 -19.93 1.21 8.89
C GLU A 182 -19.94 0.39 10.18
N GLU A 183 -20.90 -0.52 10.34
CA GLU A 183 -20.95 -1.45 11.47
C GLU A 183 -19.83 -2.50 11.40
N ALA A 184 -19.54 -2.99 10.19
CA ALA A 184 -18.48 -3.96 9.97
C ALA A 184 -17.10 -3.39 10.39
N LYS A 185 -16.81 -2.12 10.05
CA LYS A 185 -15.56 -1.46 10.43
C LYS A 185 -15.35 -1.41 11.94
N LYS A 186 -16.41 -1.19 12.74
CA LYS A 186 -16.32 -1.12 14.21
C LYS A 186 -15.77 -2.41 14.85
N ILE A 187 -15.93 -3.54 14.17
CA ILE A 187 -15.46 -4.85 14.63
C ILE A 187 -14.26 -5.37 13.82
N GLY A 188 -13.66 -4.56 12.96
CA GLY A 188 -12.49 -4.93 12.14
C GLY A 188 -12.84 -5.70 10.86
N VAL A 189 -14.10 -5.66 10.42
CA VAL A 189 -14.54 -6.34 9.19
C VAL A 189 -14.69 -5.33 8.06
N VAL A 190 -14.11 -5.65 6.91
CA VAL A 190 -14.20 -4.86 5.68
C VAL A 190 -15.26 -5.48 4.77
N LYS A 191 -16.42 -4.80 4.64
CA LYS A 191 -17.46 -5.20 3.69
C LYS A 191 -17.07 -4.80 2.27
N ILE A 192 -16.57 -5.75 1.51
CA ILE A 192 -16.04 -5.54 0.16
C ILE A 192 -16.61 -6.51 -0.88
N SER A 193 -17.25 -7.60 -0.45
CA SER A 193 -17.70 -8.66 -1.36
C SER A 193 -18.76 -8.22 -2.36
N ASP A 194 -19.51 -7.15 -2.07
CA ASP A 194 -20.54 -6.54 -2.90
C ASP A 194 -19.96 -5.71 -4.05
N VAL A 195 -18.81 -5.06 -3.82
CA VAL A 195 -18.14 -4.19 -4.81
C VAL A 195 -17.03 -4.92 -5.58
N MET A 196 -16.41 -5.92 -4.96
CA MET A 196 -15.33 -6.74 -5.55
C MET A 196 -15.70 -8.23 -5.56
N THR A 197 -16.82 -8.56 -6.19
CA THR A 197 -17.26 -9.95 -6.37
C THR A 197 -16.23 -10.77 -7.17
N GLY A 198 -15.86 -11.94 -6.65
CA GLY A 198 -14.92 -12.86 -7.31
C GLY A 198 -13.43 -12.50 -7.17
N ALA A 199 -13.10 -11.31 -6.65
CA ALA A 199 -11.73 -10.82 -6.51
C ALA A 199 -11.32 -10.68 -5.03
N THR A 200 -11.41 -11.76 -4.24
CA THR A 200 -11.23 -11.69 -2.77
C THR A 200 -9.76 -11.67 -2.32
N ILE A 201 -8.82 -12.06 -3.18
CA ILE A 201 -7.38 -12.09 -2.82
C ILE A 201 -6.79 -10.68 -2.65
N THR A 202 -7.07 -9.75 -3.56
CA THR A 202 -6.56 -8.36 -3.48
C THR A 202 -7.05 -7.63 -2.22
N PRO A 203 -8.36 -7.65 -1.88
CA PRO A 203 -8.87 -7.07 -0.65
C PRO A 203 -8.28 -7.69 0.62
N ARG A 204 -8.04 -9.01 0.62
CA ARG A 204 -7.37 -9.70 1.73
C ARG A 204 -5.93 -9.21 1.90
N ALA A 205 -5.21 -8.97 0.81
CA ALA A 205 -3.86 -8.42 0.85
C ALA A 205 -3.86 -7.04 1.52
N VAL A 206 -4.78 -6.15 1.14
CA VAL A 206 -4.91 -4.82 1.77
C VAL A 206 -5.30 -4.91 3.25
N ALA A 207 -6.28 -5.76 3.60
CA ALA A 207 -6.67 -5.98 5.00
C ALA A 207 -5.51 -6.49 5.85
N SER A 208 -4.74 -7.46 5.32
CA SER A 208 -3.55 -8.00 5.97
C SER A 208 -2.45 -6.96 6.15
N THR A 209 -2.25 -6.07 5.17
CA THR A 209 -1.31 -4.95 5.27
C THR A 209 -1.70 -3.99 6.40
N ILE A 210 -2.98 -3.62 6.50
CA ILE A 210 -3.48 -2.75 7.58
C ILE A 210 -3.25 -3.40 8.96
N ASP A 211 -3.59 -4.68 9.10
CA ASP A 211 -3.37 -5.43 10.35
C ASP A 211 -1.87 -5.51 10.71
N THR A 212 -1.01 -5.66 9.71
CA THR A 212 0.44 -5.71 9.87
C THR A 212 1.01 -4.35 10.31
N MET A 213 0.55 -3.25 9.71
CA MET A 213 0.90 -1.88 10.11
C MET A 213 0.44 -1.57 11.53
N PHE A 214 -0.79 -1.94 11.88
CA PHE A 214 -1.31 -1.77 13.23
C PHE A 214 -0.46 -2.50 14.27
N LYS A 215 -0.09 -3.76 14.01
CA LYS A 215 0.78 -4.55 14.90
C LYS A 215 2.18 -3.99 15.03
N TYR A 216 2.74 -3.43 13.97
CA TYR A 216 3.99 -2.70 14.03
C TYR A 216 3.87 -1.49 14.96
N LEU A 217 2.86 -0.63 14.76
CA LEU A 217 2.64 0.54 15.62
C LEU A 217 2.36 0.19 17.08
N GLN A 218 1.66 -0.91 17.34
CA GLN A 218 1.44 -1.39 18.71
C GLN A 218 2.76 -1.71 19.42
N LYS A 219 3.79 -2.18 18.71
CA LYS A 219 5.11 -2.46 19.28
C LYS A 219 5.93 -1.17 19.47
N GLU A 220 5.80 -0.22 18.55
CA GLU A 220 6.56 1.04 18.60
C GLU A 220 6.02 2.04 19.63
N VAL A 221 4.72 2.00 19.94
CA VAL A 221 4.06 2.98 20.83
C VAL A 221 3.71 2.41 22.22
N GLN A 222 3.98 1.13 22.49
CA GLN A 222 3.82 0.53 23.83
C GLN A 222 5.02 0.80 24.73
#